data_AF-A0A6A6KPQ3-F1
#
_entry.id   AF-A0A6A6KPQ3-F1
#
_cell.length_a   1.000
_cell.length_b   1.000
_cell.length_c   1.000
_cell.angle_alpha   90.00
_cell.angle_beta   90.00
_cell.angle_gamma   90.00
#
_symmetry.space_group_name_H-M   'P 1'
#
loop_
_entity.id
_entity.type
_entity.pdbx_description
1 polymer ?
#
loop_
_entity_poly.entity_id
_entity_poly.type
_entity_poly.pdbx_seq_one_letter_code
_entity_poly.pdbx_strand_id
1 'polypeptide(L)'
;MEEDGLCSLISRLNLWSPKVKPDGDLINFDTTALIALVSGISNGCSEKLLATPEIELRQRFKGNFEFVIAQVLSEIQNPIHAELAGVISGKRGMICESVLVEFKELVSLCGGPNEKLRADKILKHLMVVPDSPSERMMWLPTTRKLALKNKVVFGTGDHWHAPTLTANMAFVRAVSQTGMSLSTIAHRPRALTGDY
;
A
#
# COMPACT_ATOMS: atom_id res chain seq x y z
N MET A 1 6.74 -9.56 21.68
CA MET A 1 6.04 -10.41 20.68
C MET A 1 5.18 -9.47 19.84
N GLU A 2 5.73 -8.92 18.77
CA GLU A 2 5.05 -7.90 17.92
C GLU A 2 5.14 -8.25 16.42
N GLU A 3 5.62 -9.45 16.07
CA GLU A 3 5.78 -9.89 14.68
C GLU A 3 4.52 -10.55 14.08
N ASP A 4 3.44 -10.73 14.82
CA ASP A 4 2.37 -11.69 14.45
C ASP A 4 1.42 -11.20 13.32
N GLY A 5 1.07 -9.91 13.30
CA GLY A 5 0.06 -9.36 12.39
C GLY A 5 0.40 -9.48 10.90
N LEU A 6 1.55 -8.93 10.48
CA LEU A 6 1.98 -8.98 9.08
C LEU A 6 2.31 -10.42 8.64
N CYS A 7 2.87 -11.25 9.51
CA CYS A 7 3.15 -12.66 9.18
C CYS A 7 1.87 -13.44 8.90
N SER A 8 0.86 -13.27 9.75
CA SER A 8 -0.47 -13.86 9.59
C SER A 8 -1.15 -13.36 8.31
N LEU A 9 -0.88 -12.13 7.90
CA LEU A 9 -1.41 -11.57 6.66
C LEU A 9 -0.69 -12.12 5.43
N ILE A 10 0.64 -12.19 5.46
CA ILE A 10 1.47 -12.76 4.39
C ILE A 10 1.15 -14.24 4.16
N SER A 11 0.90 -15.02 5.21
CA SER A 11 0.56 -16.44 5.08
C SER A 11 -0.77 -16.70 4.37
N ARG A 12 -1.62 -15.68 4.24
CA ARG A 12 -2.89 -15.74 3.48
C ARG A 12 -2.71 -15.46 2.00
N LEU A 13 -1.56 -14.94 1.57
CA LEU A 13 -1.22 -14.78 0.16
C LEU A 13 -0.80 -16.12 -0.42
N ASN A 14 -1.30 -16.41 -1.61
CA ASN A 14 -0.77 -17.51 -2.42
C ASN A 14 0.58 -17.10 -2.99
N LEU A 15 1.56 -17.99 -2.85
CA LEU A 15 2.86 -17.82 -3.50
C LEU A 15 2.69 -17.84 -5.02
N TRP A 16 3.46 -16.99 -5.69
CA TRP A 16 3.51 -17.02 -7.14
C TRP A 16 4.18 -18.32 -7.61
N SER A 17 3.53 -19.02 -8.55
CA SER A 17 4.10 -20.16 -9.27
C SER A 17 3.98 -19.90 -10.76
N PRO A 18 5.09 -19.99 -11.54
CA PRO A 18 5.06 -19.81 -13.00
C PRO A 18 4.16 -20.80 -13.74
N LYS A 19 3.71 -21.87 -13.06
CA LYS A 19 2.88 -22.94 -13.62
C LYS A 19 1.37 -22.66 -13.54
N VAL A 20 0.95 -21.62 -12.81
CA VAL A 20 -0.48 -21.33 -12.56
C VAL A 20 -0.94 -20.19 -13.47
N LYS A 21 -1.93 -20.46 -14.31
CA LYS A 21 -2.54 -19.43 -15.17
C LYS A 21 -2.97 -18.21 -14.34
N PRO A 22 -2.81 -16.98 -14.85
CA PRO A 22 -3.21 -15.75 -14.16
C PRO A 22 -4.74 -15.54 -14.12
N ASP A 23 -5.55 -16.60 -14.12
CA ASP A 23 -7.00 -16.46 -14.02
C ASP A 23 -7.40 -16.02 -12.60
N GLY A 24 -8.05 -14.87 -12.50
CA GLY A 24 -8.98 -14.46 -11.43
C GLY A 24 -8.43 -14.02 -10.06
N ASP A 25 -7.21 -14.40 -9.68
CA ASP A 25 -6.74 -14.29 -8.29
C ASP A 25 -5.49 -13.41 -8.12
N LEU A 26 -5.44 -12.24 -8.76
CA LEU A 26 -4.37 -11.26 -8.59
C LEU A 26 -4.87 -10.01 -7.86
N ILE A 27 -4.00 -9.42 -7.03
CA ILE A 27 -4.15 -8.06 -6.51
C ILE A 27 -2.89 -7.27 -6.84
N ASN A 28 -3.08 -6.10 -7.44
CA ASN A 28 -2.01 -5.13 -7.64
C ASN A 28 -1.89 -4.24 -6.40
N PHE A 29 -0.74 -4.28 -5.72
CA PHE A 29 -0.49 -3.42 -4.57
C PHE A 29 0.13 -2.12 -5.07
N ASP A 30 -0.49 -0.98 -4.78
CA ASP A 30 0.17 0.31 -4.96
C ASP A 30 1.13 0.61 -3.80
N THR A 31 1.93 1.67 -3.94
CA THR A 31 2.86 2.09 -2.90
C THR A 31 2.17 2.35 -1.56
N THR A 32 0.95 2.92 -1.56
CA THR A 32 0.22 3.22 -0.33
C THR A 32 -0.24 1.96 0.41
N ALA A 33 -0.58 0.90 -0.33
CA ALA A 33 -0.94 -0.40 0.24
C ALA A 33 0.27 -1.05 0.91
N LEU A 34 1.44 -1.04 0.26
CA LEU A 34 2.66 -1.57 0.86
C LEU A 34 3.05 -0.80 2.13
N ILE A 35 2.98 0.53 2.11
CA ILE A 35 3.22 1.38 3.29
C ILE A 35 2.24 1.02 4.41
N ALA A 36 0.96 0.82 4.10
CA ALA A 36 -0.03 0.43 5.09
C ALA A 36 0.23 -0.94 5.72
N LEU A 37 0.76 -1.89 4.97
CA LEU A 37 1.12 -3.20 5.51
C LEU A 37 2.31 -3.11 6.48
N VAL A 38 3.32 -2.30 6.17
CA VAL A 38 4.59 -2.28 6.92
C VAL A 38 4.68 -1.18 7.96
N SER A 39 3.80 -0.18 7.93
CA SER A 39 3.78 0.96 8.86
C SER A 39 3.78 0.50 10.32
N GLY A 40 4.55 1.18 11.17
CA GLY A 40 4.47 0.97 12.62
C GLY A 40 3.06 1.13 13.20
N ILE A 41 2.24 2.03 12.63
CA ILE A 41 0.85 2.24 13.06
C ILE A 41 0.08 0.92 13.00
N SER A 42 0.17 0.23 11.86
CA SER A 42 -0.51 -1.05 11.59
C SER A 42 0.13 -2.26 12.29
N ASN A 43 1.28 -2.07 12.94
CA ASN A 43 2.11 -3.13 13.50
C ASN A 43 2.42 -2.89 14.98
N GLY A 44 1.43 -2.39 15.74
CA GLY A 44 1.49 -2.32 17.20
C GLY A 44 2.00 -1.00 17.80
N CYS A 45 2.54 -0.07 17.02
CA CYS A 45 3.07 1.18 17.58
C CYS A 45 1.99 2.21 17.96
N SER A 46 0.71 1.93 17.72
CA SER A 46 -0.39 2.88 17.94
C SER A 46 -0.47 3.40 19.39
N GLU A 47 -0.42 2.52 20.39
CA GLU A 47 -0.47 2.92 21.81
C GLU A 47 0.76 3.75 22.21
N LYS A 48 1.94 3.32 21.76
CA LYS A 48 3.20 3.99 22.06
C LYS A 48 3.27 5.38 21.42
N LEU A 49 2.69 5.56 20.23
CA LEU A 49 2.52 6.87 19.60
C LEU A 49 1.59 7.77 20.42
N LEU A 50 0.47 7.26 20.92
CA LEU A 50 -0.44 8.04 21.78
C LEU A 50 0.16 8.40 23.15
N ALA A 51 1.06 7.56 23.67
CA ALA A 51 1.77 7.82 24.92
C ALA A 51 2.94 8.81 24.76
N THR A 52 3.38 9.09 23.53
CA THR A 52 4.49 10.01 23.26
C THR A 52 4.03 11.46 23.45
N PRO A 53 4.81 12.33 24.13
CA PRO A 53 4.44 13.73 24.31
C PRO A 53 4.15 14.44 22.98
N GLU A 54 3.05 15.22 22.92
CA GLU A 54 2.60 15.89 21.70
C GLU A 54 3.69 16.78 21.07
N ILE A 55 4.51 17.44 21.90
CA ILE A 55 5.61 18.29 21.42
C ILE A 55 6.62 17.49 20.59
N GLU A 56 6.94 16.26 20.99
CA GLU A 56 7.86 15.39 20.27
C GLU A 56 7.22 14.89 18.96
N LEU A 57 5.95 14.52 19.00
CA LEU A 57 5.21 14.08 17.82
C LEU A 57 5.06 15.20 16.79
N ARG A 58 4.82 16.45 17.22
CA ARG A 58 4.77 17.62 16.33
C ARG A 58 6.13 17.96 15.73
N GLN A 59 7.21 17.78 16.49
CA GLN A 59 8.58 17.95 15.99
C GLN A 59 8.95 16.88 14.96
N ARG A 60 8.48 15.64 15.14
CA ARG A 60 8.72 14.52 14.24
C ARG A 60 7.86 14.61 12.98
N PHE A 61 6.55 14.73 13.15
CA PHE A 61 5.57 14.76 12.06
C PHE A 61 5.22 16.20 11.67
N LYS A 62 6.24 17.01 11.36
CA LYS A 62 6.07 18.45 11.04
C LYS A 62 5.03 18.64 9.94
N GLY A 63 3.97 19.39 10.23
CA GLY A 63 2.85 19.65 9.32
C GLY A 63 1.88 18.48 9.10
N ASN A 64 2.17 17.28 9.65
CA ASN A 64 1.38 16.06 9.45
C ASN A 64 0.86 15.45 10.76
N PHE A 65 1.15 16.04 11.92
CA PHE A 65 0.78 15.52 13.24
C PHE A 65 -0.70 15.09 13.30
N GLU A 66 -1.63 15.99 12.99
CA GLU A 66 -3.07 15.70 13.06
C GLU A 66 -3.47 14.52 12.15
N PHE A 67 -2.85 14.44 10.98
CA PHE A 67 -3.11 13.35 10.03
C PHE A 67 -2.58 12.01 10.53
N VAL A 68 -1.38 11.98 11.13
CA VAL A 68 -0.81 10.76 11.73
C VAL A 68 -1.65 10.30 12.92
N ILE A 69 -2.05 11.21 13.81
CA ILE A 69 -2.92 10.87 14.96
C ILE A 69 -4.27 10.34 14.51
N ALA A 70 -4.89 10.95 13.49
CA ALA A 70 -6.14 10.43 12.92
C ALA A 70 -5.99 8.99 12.40
N GLN A 71 -4.84 8.65 11.80
CA GLN A 71 -4.57 7.28 11.36
C GLN A 71 -4.36 6.31 12.52
N VAL A 72 -3.68 6.73 13.58
CA VAL A 72 -3.49 5.93 14.81
C VAL A 72 -4.84 5.62 15.45
N LEU A 73 -5.68 6.62 15.65
CA LEU A 73 -7.03 6.43 16.20
C LEU A 73 -7.89 5.53 15.30
N SER A 74 -7.75 5.68 13.97
CA SER A 74 -8.43 4.82 13.01
C SER A 74 -7.98 3.36 13.09
N GLU A 75 -6.68 3.11 13.30
CA GLU A 75 -6.12 1.76 13.43
C GLU A 75 -6.62 1.06 14.70
N ILE A 76 -6.71 1.78 15.82
CA ILE A 76 -7.23 1.24 17.08
C ILE A 76 -8.69 0.79 16.92
N GLN A 77 -9.50 1.57 16.21
CA GLN A 77 -10.92 1.24 16.00
C GLN A 77 -11.10 0.10 15.02
N ASN A 78 -10.33 0.11 13.92
CA ASN A 78 -10.41 -0.89 12.87
C ASN A 78 -8.98 -1.21 12.44
N PRO A 79 -8.42 -2.37 12.84
CA PRO A 79 -7.08 -2.75 12.43
C PRO A 79 -6.99 -3.04 10.93
N ILE A 80 -6.06 -2.41 10.22
CA ILE A 80 -6.00 -2.52 8.75
C ILE A 80 -5.61 -3.92 8.30
N HIS A 81 -4.80 -4.65 9.09
CA HIS A 81 -4.47 -6.05 8.76
C HIS A 81 -5.70 -6.95 8.82
N ALA A 82 -6.63 -6.71 9.75
CA ALA A 82 -7.88 -7.48 9.82
C ALA A 82 -8.76 -7.24 8.58
N GLU A 83 -8.88 -5.98 8.15
CA GLU A 83 -9.61 -5.61 6.92
C GLU A 83 -8.97 -6.23 5.67
N LEU A 84 -7.65 -6.10 5.53
CA LEU A 84 -6.93 -6.58 4.36
C LEU A 84 -6.83 -8.10 4.31
N ALA A 85 -6.89 -8.79 5.45
CA ALA A 85 -6.83 -10.24 5.50
C ALA A 85 -7.97 -10.90 4.69
N GLY A 86 -9.18 -10.35 4.72
CA GLY A 86 -10.30 -10.84 3.89
C GLY A 86 -10.12 -10.53 2.41
N VAL A 87 -9.51 -9.39 2.10
CA VAL A 87 -9.25 -8.94 0.72
C VAL A 87 -8.23 -9.83 0.03
N ILE A 88 -7.13 -10.16 0.71
CA ILE A 88 -5.97 -10.82 0.08
C ILE A 88 -5.97 -12.34 0.22
N SER A 89 -6.84 -12.90 1.05
CA SER A 89 -6.84 -14.34 1.33
C SER A 89 -7.06 -15.15 0.06
N GLY A 90 -6.15 -16.09 -0.21
CA GLY A 90 -6.18 -16.94 -1.39
C GLY A 90 -5.77 -16.24 -2.68
N LYS A 91 -5.38 -14.96 -2.63
CA LYS A 91 -4.94 -14.19 -3.80
C LYS A 91 -3.43 -14.13 -3.91
N ARG A 92 -2.94 -13.88 -5.11
CA ARG A 92 -1.52 -13.62 -5.40
C ARG A 92 -1.31 -12.12 -5.47
N GLY A 93 -0.29 -11.63 -4.78
CA GLY A 93 0.06 -10.20 -4.82
C GLY A 93 1.07 -9.90 -5.93
N MET A 94 0.87 -8.79 -6.63
CA MET A 94 1.81 -8.26 -7.60
C MET A 94 2.06 -6.77 -7.36
N ILE A 95 3.22 -6.31 -7.82
CA ILE A 95 3.62 -4.90 -7.89
C ILE A 95 4.35 -4.66 -9.21
N CYS A 96 4.26 -3.45 -9.75
CA CYS A 96 5.08 -3.06 -10.89
C CYS A 96 6.45 -2.53 -10.45
N GLU A 97 7.40 -2.46 -11.38
CA GLU A 97 8.77 -1.98 -11.13
C GLU A 97 8.81 -0.59 -10.51
N SER A 98 7.97 0.33 -11.00
CA SER A 98 7.83 1.67 -10.43
C SER A 98 7.42 1.65 -8.94
N VAL A 99 6.49 0.77 -8.54
CA VAL A 99 6.09 0.63 -7.13
C VAL A 99 7.23 0.08 -6.30
N LEU A 100 7.96 -0.92 -6.80
CA LEU A 100 9.10 -1.49 -6.09
C LEU A 100 10.16 -0.43 -5.76
N VAL A 101 10.50 0.41 -6.74
CA VAL A 101 11.47 1.50 -6.58
C VAL A 101 10.96 2.55 -5.58
N GLU A 102 9.75 3.10 -5.81
CA GLU A 102 9.19 4.14 -4.94
C GLU A 102 9.03 3.64 -3.49
N PHE A 103 8.56 2.41 -3.30
CA PHE A 103 8.40 1.82 -1.98
C PHE A 103 9.73 1.66 -1.24
N LYS A 104 10.77 1.14 -1.92
CA LYS A 104 12.10 1.00 -1.33
C LYS A 104 12.70 2.36 -0.96
N GLU A 105 12.55 3.37 -1.80
CA GLU A 105 13.02 4.73 -1.52
C GLU A 105 12.33 5.32 -0.29
N LEU A 106 11.01 5.23 -0.21
CA LEU A 106 10.24 5.73 0.93
C LEU A 106 10.61 5.03 2.24
N VAL A 107 10.71 3.71 2.22
CA VAL A 107 11.10 2.93 3.41
C VAL A 107 12.56 3.20 3.79
N SER A 108 13.45 3.42 2.82
CA SER A 108 14.85 3.79 3.09
C SER A 108 14.93 5.14 3.83
N LEU A 109 14.20 6.14 3.33
CA LEU A 109 14.21 7.52 3.81
C LEU A 109 13.47 7.71 5.13
N CYS A 110 12.29 7.13 5.26
CA CYS A 110 11.35 7.40 6.35
C CYS A 110 11.17 6.22 7.31
N GLY A 111 11.54 5.00 6.90
CA GLY A 111 11.27 3.79 7.65
C GLY A 111 12.26 3.52 8.78
N GLY A 112 11.74 3.07 9.92
CA GLY A 112 12.55 2.56 11.03
C GLY A 112 13.08 1.14 10.78
N PRO A 113 13.92 0.60 11.68
CA PRO A 113 14.47 -0.75 11.54
C PRO A 113 13.40 -1.83 11.32
N ASN A 114 12.29 -1.75 12.07
CA ASN A 114 11.20 -2.72 12.00
C ASN A 114 10.36 -2.55 10.73
N GLU A 115 10.11 -1.33 10.27
CA GLU A 115 9.42 -1.07 8.98
C GLU A 115 10.25 -1.58 7.80
N LYS A 116 11.58 -1.40 7.85
CA LYS A 116 12.53 -1.94 6.88
C LYS A 116 12.51 -3.48 6.83
N LEU A 117 12.55 -4.12 8.00
CA LEU A 117 12.44 -5.58 8.11
C LEU A 117 11.13 -6.10 7.48
N ARG A 118 10.01 -5.44 7.79
CA ARG A 118 8.70 -5.79 7.25
C ARG A 118 8.61 -5.57 5.74
N ALA A 119 9.21 -4.49 5.22
CA ALA A 119 9.32 -4.23 3.79
C ALA A 119 10.08 -5.34 3.05
N ASP A 120 11.24 -5.75 3.55
CA ASP A 120 12.00 -6.86 2.97
C ASP A 120 11.21 -8.18 2.99
N LYS A 121 10.40 -8.38 4.03
CA LYS A 121 9.58 -9.58 4.18
C LYS A 121 8.43 -9.62 3.17
N ILE A 122 7.64 -8.55 3.06
CA ILE A 122 6.50 -8.53 2.13
C ILE A 122 6.95 -8.64 0.67
N LEU A 123 8.06 -7.97 0.30
CA LEU A 123 8.56 -8.00 -1.07
C LEU A 123 8.95 -9.41 -1.55
N LYS A 124 9.37 -10.31 -0.65
CA LYS A 124 9.67 -11.72 -0.98
C LYS A 124 8.42 -12.53 -1.36
N HIS A 125 7.22 -12.03 -1.06
CA HIS A 125 5.95 -12.71 -1.29
C HIS A 125 5.14 -12.10 -2.44
N LEU A 126 5.68 -11.06 -3.11
CA LEU A 126 5.01 -10.37 -4.20
C LEU A 126 5.71 -10.68 -5.53
N MET A 127 4.91 -10.83 -6.58
CA MET A 127 5.43 -10.88 -7.95
C MET A 127 5.75 -9.46 -8.41
N VAL A 128 6.99 -9.24 -8.83
CA VAL A 128 7.37 -7.99 -9.50
C VAL A 128 7.16 -8.18 -11.00
N VAL A 129 6.37 -7.30 -11.62
CA VAL A 129 6.12 -7.29 -13.07
C VAL A 129 6.67 -6.02 -13.72
N PRO A 130 6.97 -6.04 -15.02
CA PRO A 130 7.34 -4.82 -15.75
C PRO A 130 6.23 -3.77 -15.71
N ASP A 131 6.62 -2.51 -15.77
CA ASP A 131 5.69 -1.40 -15.97
C ASP A 131 4.99 -1.53 -17.33
N SER A 132 3.76 -2.07 -17.29
CA SER A 132 2.99 -2.46 -18.48
C SER A 132 1.58 -1.86 -18.43
N PRO A 133 1.45 -0.52 -18.42
CA PRO A 133 0.14 0.10 -18.28
C PRO A 133 -0.75 -0.13 -19.50
N SER A 134 -2.03 -0.34 -19.25
CA SER A 134 -3.03 -0.49 -20.31
C SER A 134 -3.10 0.75 -21.21
N GLU A 135 -3.33 0.54 -22.49
CA GLU A 135 -3.44 1.64 -23.45
C GLU A 135 -4.50 2.63 -23.03
N ARG A 136 -5.68 2.14 -22.58
CA ARG A 136 -6.79 2.99 -22.15
C ARG A 136 -6.37 3.95 -21.04
N MET A 137 -5.60 3.48 -20.05
CA MET A 137 -5.06 4.34 -18.99
C MET A 137 -4.08 5.37 -19.57
N MET A 138 -3.20 4.92 -20.47
CA MET A 138 -2.18 5.80 -21.06
C MET A 138 -2.75 6.88 -21.97
N TRP A 139 -3.89 6.64 -22.62
CA TRP A 139 -4.61 7.61 -23.43
C TRP A 139 -5.18 8.80 -22.63
N LEU A 140 -5.40 8.68 -21.33
CA LEU A 140 -5.87 9.79 -20.51
C LEU A 140 -4.82 10.93 -20.44
N PRO A 141 -5.22 12.21 -20.41
CA PRO A 141 -4.25 13.30 -20.31
C PRO A 141 -3.48 13.25 -18.98
N THR A 142 -2.17 13.48 -19.04
CA THR A 142 -1.37 13.65 -17.82
C THR A 142 -1.67 15.01 -17.20
N THR A 143 -2.15 15.02 -15.97
CA THR A 143 -2.46 16.24 -15.20
C THR A 143 -1.94 16.12 -13.79
N ARG A 144 -2.05 17.18 -12.97
CA ARG A 144 -1.73 17.10 -11.53
C ARG A 144 -2.53 16.02 -10.81
N LYS A 145 -3.79 15.78 -11.21
CA LYS A 145 -4.67 14.76 -10.62
C LYS A 145 -4.45 13.37 -11.25
N LEU A 146 -4.06 13.34 -12.53
CA LEU A 146 -3.73 12.13 -13.30
C LEU A 146 -2.22 12.06 -13.57
N ALA A 147 -1.44 12.05 -12.49
CA ALA A 147 0.02 12.03 -12.59
C ALA A 147 0.51 10.74 -13.25
N LEU A 148 1.56 10.85 -14.07
CA LEU A 148 2.10 9.72 -14.86
C LEU A 148 2.44 8.50 -13.99
N LYS A 149 3.06 8.71 -12.82
CA LYS A 149 3.40 7.61 -11.91
C LYS A 149 2.17 6.77 -11.52
N ASN A 150 1.05 7.42 -11.22
CA ASN A 150 -0.17 6.72 -10.86
C ASN A 150 -0.81 6.06 -12.10
N LYS A 151 -0.71 6.68 -13.28
CA LYS A 151 -1.15 6.02 -14.54
C LYS A 151 -0.39 4.72 -14.78
N VAL A 152 0.92 4.68 -14.51
CA VAL A 152 1.72 3.45 -14.64
C VAL A 152 1.22 2.37 -13.67
N VAL A 153 1.06 2.70 -12.38
CA VAL A 153 0.65 1.72 -11.36
C VAL A 153 -0.76 1.17 -11.61
N PHE A 154 -1.75 2.06 -11.76
CA PHE A 154 -3.14 1.67 -11.98
C PHE A 154 -3.34 1.06 -13.36
N GLY A 155 -2.64 1.55 -14.38
CA GLY A 155 -2.67 0.99 -15.72
C GLY A 155 -2.08 -0.41 -15.77
N THR A 156 -1.05 -0.70 -14.97
CA THR A 156 -0.46 -2.05 -14.92
C THR A 156 -1.43 -3.01 -14.24
N GLY A 157 -2.04 -2.62 -13.11
CA GLY A 157 -3.12 -3.41 -12.51
C GLY A 157 -4.27 -3.66 -13.49
N ASP A 158 -4.65 -2.64 -14.25
CA ASP A 158 -5.68 -2.73 -15.28
C ASP A 158 -5.34 -3.71 -16.42
N HIS A 159 -4.11 -3.66 -16.93
CA HIS A 159 -3.61 -4.56 -17.97
C HIS A 159 -3.64 -6.03 -17.53
N TRP A 160 -3.31 -6.28 -16.26
CA TRP A 160 -3.31 -7.61 -15.66
C TRP A 160 -4.67 -8.07 -15.14
N HIS A 161 -5.73 -7.26 -15.33
CA HIS A 161 -7.06 -7.48 -14.75
C HIS A 161 -7.03 -7.69 -13.22
N ALA A 162 -6.05 -7.08 -12.54
CA ALA A 162 -5.83 -7.17 -11.11
C ALA A 162 -6.39 -5.89 -10.43
N PRO A 163 -7.36 -6.02 -9.51
CA PRO A 163 -7.82 -4.88 -8.72
C PRO A 163 -6.64 -4.22 -8.00
N THR A 164 -6.53 -2.91 -8.12
CA THR A 164 -5.47 -2.15 -7.45
C THR A 164 -5.89 -1.82 -6.02
N LEU A 165 -5.18 -2.36 -5.03
CA LEU A 165 -5.34 -2.02 -3.62
C LEU A 165 -4.65 -0.68 -3.36
N THR A 166 -5.39 0.32 -2.86
CA THR A 166 -4.91 1.71 -2.78
C THR A 166 -5.62 2.56 -1.71
N ALA A 167 -4.92 3.55 -1.17
CA ALA A 167 -5.49 4.68 -0.43
C ALA A 167 -5.57 5.96 -1.28
N ASN A 168 -5.05 5.96 -2.52
CA ASN A 168 -5.07 7.11 -3.43
C ASN A 168 -6.42 7.25 -4.17
N MET A 169 -7.48 7.43 -3.38
CA MET A 169 -8.83 7.59 -3.92
C MET A 169 -9.02 8.89 -4.72
N ALA A 170 -8.11 9.86 -4.58
CA ALA A 170 -8.10 11.07 -5.41
C ALA A 170 -7.80 10.74 -6.88
N PHE A 171 -6.83 9.86 -7.15
CA PHE A 171 -6.53 9.40 -8.50
C PHE A 171 -7.69 8.60 -9.08
N VAL A 172 -8.25 7.65 -8.32
CA VAL A 172 -9.40 6.83 -8.75
C VAL A 172 -10.60 7.71 -9.15
N ARG A 173 -10.92 8.73 -8.34
CA ARG A 173 -11.98 9.70 -8.66
C ARG A 173 -11.65 10.52 -9.91
N ALA A 174 -10.41 10.96 -10.08
CA ALA A 174 -10.01 11.72 -11.26
C ALA A 174 -10.12 10.89 -12.55
N VAL A 175 -9.82 9.58 -12.50
CA VAL A 175 -10.04 8.66 -13.62
C VAL A 175 -11.54 8.49 -13.89
N SER A 176 -12.35 8.30 -12.85
CA SER A 176 -13.82 8.19 -13.01
C SER A 176 -14.44 9.41 -13.69
N GLN A 177 -13.91 10.61 -13.44
CA GLN A 177 -14.36 11.85 -14.09
C GLN A 177 -14.07 11.90 -15.60
N THR A 178 -13.22 11.03 -16.14
CA THR A 178 -12.99 10.91 -17.58
C THR A 178 -13.95 9.94 -18.27
N GLY A 179 -14.88 9.32 -17.52
CA GLY A 179 -15.78 8.27 -18.00
C GLY A 179 -15.17 6.86 -17.96
N MET A 180 -13.93 6.72 -17.49
CA MET A 180 -13.25 5.43 -17.32
C MET A 180 -13.45 4.87 -15.90
N SER A 181 -13.69 3.57 -15.78
CA SER A 181 -13.66 2.86 -14.50
C SER A 181 -12.42 1.99 -14.35
N LEU A 182 -11.91 1.90 -13.12
CA LEU A 182 -10.83 1.00 -12.72
C LEU A 182 -11.35 0.00 -11.68
N SER A 183 -10.81 -1.21 -11.71
CA SER A 183 -11.00 -2.17 -10.62
C SER A 183 -10.05 -1.79 -9.49
N THR A 184 -10.59 -1.36 -8.36
CA THR A 184 -9.81 -0.89 -7.21
C THR A 184 -10.40 -1.36 -5.90
N ILE A 185 -9.54 -1.62 -4.92
CA ILE A 185 -9.92 -1.93 -3.55
C ILE A 185 -9.37 -0.80 -2.68
N ALA A 186 -10.27 -0.08 -1.99
CA ALA A 186 -9.87 1.04 -1.16
C ALA A 186 -9.40 0.54 0.21
N HIS A 187 -8.33 1.14 0.75
CA HIS A 187 -7.97 1.01 2.16
C HIS A 187 -7.72 2.37 2.79
N ARG A 188 -7.71 2.41 4.12
CA ARG A 188 -7.41 3.64 4.88
C ARG A 188 -5.91 3.96 4.79
N PRO A 189 -5.52 5.23 4.68
CA PRO A 189 -4.11 5.61 4.57
C PRO A 189 -3.38 5.33 5.89
N ARG A 190 -2.09 5.03 5.78
CA ARG A 190 -1.16 4.86 6.89
C ARG A 190 0.16 5.53 6.55
N ALA A 191 0.79 6.13 7.55
CA ALA A 191 2.10 6.76 7.44
C ALA A 191 3.16 5.85 8.03
N LEU A 192 4.38 5.90 7.49
CA LEU A 192 5.52 5.34 8.19
C LEU A 192 5.77 6.14 9.47
N THR A 193 6.13 5.43 10.52
CA THR A 193 6.40 5.99 11.85
C THR A 193 7.88 6.28 12.05
N GLY A 194 8.75 5.63 11.28
CA GLY A 194 10.19 5.59 11.49
C GLY A 194 10.61 4.65 12.62
N ASP A 195 9.70 3.80 13.11
CA ASP A 195 9.80 2.92 14.30
C ASP A 195 10.88 3.30 15.33
N TYR A 196 10.75 4.56 15.79
CA TYR A 196 11.57 5.37 16.72
C TYR A 196 12.82 6.02 16.13
#